data_AF-A0A3D3K548-F1
#
_entry.id   AF-A0A3D3K548-F1
#
_cell.length_a   1.000
_cell.length_b   1.000
_cell.length_c   1.000
_cell.angle_alpha   90.00
_cell.angle_beta   90.00
_cell.angle_gamma   90.00
#
_symmetry.space_group_name_H-M   'P 1'
#
loop_
_entity.id
_entity.type
_entity.pdbx_description
1 polymer ?
#
loop_
_entity_poly.entity_id
_entity_poly.type
_entity_poly.pdbx_seq_one_letter_code
_entity_poly.pdbx_strand_id
1 'polypeptide(L)' 'KINDKENFFEKMTVLEHPRYIQQYKSKEKQLYIDKYILALNH' A
#
# COMPACT_ATOMS: atom_id res chain seq x y z
N LYS A 1 -6.08 -12.79 -5.02
CA LYS A 1 -7.05 -13.58 -5.84
C LYS A 1 -8.28 -14.07 -5.06
N ILE A 2 -8.58 -13.53 -3.87
CA ILE A 2 -9.86 -13.79 -3.19
C ILE A 2 -10.92 -12.78 -3.67
N ASN A 3 -10.53 -11.50 -3.73
CA ASN A 3 -11.43 -10.44 -4.19
C ASN A 3 -11.91 -10.63 -5.63
N ASP A 4 -11.08 -11.20 -6.52
CA ASP A 4 -11.48 -11.47 -7.91
C ASP A 4 -12.55 -12.55 -8.04
N LYS A 5 -12.69 -13.42 -7.03
CA LYS A 5 -13.67 -14.51 -7.01
C LYS A 5 -14.96 -14.08 -6.33
N GLU A 6 -14.83 -13.37 -5.22
CA GLU A 6 -15.94 -13.07 -4.32
C GLU A 6 -16.45 -11.61 -4.44
N ASN A 7 -15.73 -10.75 -5.17
CA ASN A 7 -16.05 -9.32 -5.36
C ASN A 7 -16.36 -8.57 -4.06
N PHE A 8 -15.59 -8.83 -2.98
CA PHE A 8 -15.81 -8.20 -1.67
C PHE A 8 -15.65 -6.68 -1.67
N PHE A 9 -14.75 -6.17 -2.52
CA PHE A 9 -14.44 -4.76 -2.64
C PHE A 9 -14.38 -4.34 -4.11
N GLU A 10 -15.02 -3.21 -4.45
CA GLU A 10 -14.98 -2.64 -5.80
C GLU A 10 -13.56 -2.22 -6.22
N LYS A 11 -12.76 -1.74 -5.28
CA LYS A 11 -11.40 -1.27 -5.53
C LYS A 11 -10.47 -1.73 -4.42
N MET A 12 -9.33 -2.31 -4.82
CA MET A 12 -8.25 -2.68 -3.90
C MET A 12 -6.99 -1.92 -4.27
N THR A 13 -6.57 -1.01 -3.39
CA THR A 13 -5.29 -0.28 -3.53
C THR A 13 -4.18 -1.05 -2.84
N VAL A 14 -3.27 -1.61 -3.62
CA VAL A 14 -2.11 -2.34 -3.12
C VAL A 14 -0.99 -1.35 -2.77
N LEU A 15 -0.53 -1.40 -1.52
CA LEU A 15 0.57 -0.59 -1.01
C LEU A 15 1.71 -1.49 -0.50
N GLU A 16 2.95 -1.02 -0.60
CA GLU A 16 4.15 -1.77 -0.23
C GLU A 16 4.24 -1.99 1.27
N HIS A 17 4.38 -3.23 1.73
CA HIS A 17 4.32 -3.54 3.16
C HIS A 17 5.39 -2.77 4.00
N PRO A 18 5.03 -2.21 5.18
CA PRO A 18 5.95 -1.41 6.01
C PRO A 18 7.26 -2.14 6.38
N ARG A 19 7.19 -3.45 6.64
CA ARG A 19 8.39 -4.28 6.89
C ARG A 19 9.37 -4.27 5.71
N TYR A 20 8.88 -4.40 4.49
CA TYR A 20 9.72 -4.36 3.29
C TYR A 20 10.40 -3.00 3.15
N ILE A 21 9.64 -1.93 3.39
CA ILE A 21 10.17 -0.56 3.36
C ILE A 21 11.26 -0.40 4.42
N GLN A 22 11.02 -0.85 5.64
CA GLN A 22 11.99 -0.72 6.74
C GLN A 22 13.26 -1.55 6.50
N GLN A 23 13.15 -2.75 5.91
CA GLN A 23 14.27 -3.66 5.68
C GLN A 23 15.14 -3.25 4.48
N TYR A 24 14.54 -2.77 3.39
CA TYR A 24 15.24 -2.58 2.12
C TYR A 24 15.19 -1.14 1.58
N LYS A 25 14.21 -0.34 1.99
CA LYS A 25 13.94 0.99 1.45
C LYS A 25 13.91 2.08 2.53
N SER A 26 14.67 1.89 3.60
CA SER A 26 14.66 2.79 4.76
C SER A 26 15.03 4.24 4.42
N LYS A 27 15.92 4.45 3.44
CA LYS A 27 16.32 5.78 2.94
C LYS A 27 15.17 6.52 2.22
N GLU A 28 14.24 5.77 1.63
CA GLU A 28 13.10 6.31 0.86
C GLU A 28 11.82 6.37 1.71
N LYS A 29 11.91 6.21 3.05
CA LYS A 29 10.75 6.10 3.94
C LYS A 29 9.72 7.22 3.76
N GLN A 30 10.18 8.46 3.63
CA GLN A 30 9.28 9.62 3.50
C GLN A 30 8.40 9.52 2.25
N LEU A 31 8.97 9.09 1.12
CA LEU A 31 8.23 8.86 -0.12
C LEU A 31 7.08 7.87 0.06
N TYR A 32 7.32 6.79 0.82
CA TYR A 32 6.27 5.81 1.09
C TYR A 32 5.22 6.35 2.05
N ILE A 33 5.58 7.16 3.05
CA ILE A 33 4.59 7.81 3.93
C ILE A 33 3.67 8.70 3.10
N ASP A 34 4.22 9.53 2.22
CA ASP A 34 3.44 10.43 1.38
C ASP A 34 2.52 9.64 0.43
N LYS A 35 3.03 8.54 -0.15
CA LYS A 35 2.25 7.63 -1.00
C LYS A 35 1.05 7.03 -0.26
N TYR A 36 1.23 6.64 1.00
CA TYR A 36 0.16 6.08 1.82
C TYR A 36 -0.91 7.12 2.13
N ILE A 37 -0.50 8.33 2.51
CA ILE A 37 -1.42 9.43 2.81
C ILE A 37 -2.24 9.76 1.56
N LEU A 38 -1.61 9.90 0.39
CA LEU A 38 -2.31 10.15 -0.86
C LEU A 38 -3.29 9.04 -1.24
N ALA A 39 -2.93 7.77 -0.98
CA ALA A 39 -3.80 6.64 -1.27
C ALA A 39 -5.01 6.51 -0.33
N LEU A 40 -4.92 7.04 0.90
CA LEU A 40 -5.94 6.90 1.95
C LEU A 40 -6.78 8.17 2.18
N ASN A 41 -6.34 9.35 1.73
CA ASN A 41 -7.07 10.61 1.87
C ASN A 41 -8.14 10.85 0.79
N HIS A 42 -8.46 9.82 0.00
CA HIS A 42 -9.50 9.89 -1.04
C HIS A 42 -10.88 9.53 -0.52
#